data_AF-A0A1V0RT81-F1
#
_entry.id   AF-A0A1V0RT81-F1
#
_cell.length_a   1.000
_cell.length_b   1.000
_cell.length_c   1.000
_cell.angle_alpha   90.00
_cell.angle_beta   90.00
_cell.angle_gamma   90.00
#
_symmetry.space_group_name_H-M   'P 1'
#
loop_
_entity.id
_entity.type
_entity.pdbx_description
1 polymer ?
#
loop_
_entity_poly.entity_id
_entity_poly.type
_entity_poly.pdbx_seq_one_letter_code
_entity_poly.pdbx_strand_id
1 'polypeptide(L)' 'MSRPSYEPFADTCANAGRDDYWTCPGCYHDLGNIGSGRHTCPECERAIECEIDHQPVCVTSLVDAEEEE' A
#
# COMPACT_ATOMS: atom_id res chain seq x y z
N MET A 1 25.74 6.16 15.72
CA MET A 1 24.52 5.57 15.13
C MET A 1 24.80 5.42 13.64
N SER A 2 24.98 4.19 13.16
CA SER A 2 25.30 3.94 11.75
C SER A 2 24.11 4.35 10.89
N ARG A 3 24.30 5.32 10.00
CA ARG A 3 23.30 5.67 8.98
C ARG A 3 23.10 4.42 8.12
N PRO A 4 21.88 3.88 7.97
CA PRO A 4 21.70 2.68 7.18
C PRO A 4 21.98 2.99 5.71
N SER A 5 22.40 1.94 5.00
CA SER A 5 22.52 1.83 3.55
C SER A 5 21.75 2.88 2.74
N TYR A 6 22.45 3.55 1.81
CA TYR A 6 21.88 4.54 0.90
C TYR A 6 20.77 3.93 0.02
N GLU A 7 20.82 2.63 -0.19
CA GLU A 7 19.88 1.88 -1.04
C GLU A 7 18.58 1.55 -0.28
N PRO A 8 17.41 1.75 -0.91
CA PRO A 8 16.14 1.36 -0.31
C PRO A 8 16.03 -0.17 -0.20
N PHE A 9 15.25 -0.67 0.76
CA PHE A 9 14.97 -2.11 0.85
C PHE A 9 14.11 -2.62 -0.32
N ALA A 10 13.23 -1.77 -0.85
CA ALA A 10 12.44 -2.00 -2.05
C ALA A 10 12.10 -0.66 -2.72
N ASP A 11 11.68 -0.72 -3.98
CA ASP A 11 11.18 0.45 -4.71
C ASP A 11 9.68 0.68 -4.50
N THR A 12 8.93 -0.34 -4.05
CA THR A 12 7.47 -0.27 -3.87
C THR A 12 6.98 -1.21 -2.76
N CYS A 13 5.95 -0.81 -2.03
CA CYS A 13 5.21 -1.63 -1.07
C CYS A 13 3.72 -1.63 -1.43
N ALA A 14 3.07 -2.80 -1.34
CA ALA A 14 1.64 -2.94 -1.54
C ALA A 14 0.97 -3.41 -0.24
N ASN A 15 -0.04 -2.66 0.21
CA ASN A 15 -0.80 -2.95 1.42
C ASN A 15 -2.15 -3.58 1.06
N ALA A 16 -2.11 -4.80 0.52
CA ALA A 16 -3.31 -5.48 0.04
C ALA A 16 -4.41 -5.55 1.13
N GLY A 17 -5.62 -5.13 0.77
CA GLY A 17 -6.77 -5.11 1.68
C GLY A 17 -6.78 -3.96 2.69
N ARG A 18 -5.87 -2.99 2.58
CA ARG A 18 -5.89 -1.73 3.34
C ARG A 18 -5.74 -0.54 2.39
N ASP A 19 -6.80 0.25 2.24
CA ASP A 19 -6.84 1.43 1.38
C ASP A 19 -6.49 2.73 2.11
N ASP A 20 -6.27 2.67 3.43
CA ASP A 20 -5.98 3.80 4.29
C ASP A 20 -4.66 3.68 5.05
N TYR A 21 -3.79 2.74 4.65
CA TYR A 21 -2.56 2.41 5.37
C TYR A 21 -1.35 2.33 4.43
N TRP A 22 -0.24 2.92 4.85
CA TRP A 22 0.99 3.03 4.05
C TRP A 22 2.21 2.50 4.79
N THR A 23 3.13 1.90 4.05
CA THR A 23 4.44 1.41 4.55
C THR A 23 5.53 1.94 3.64
N CYS A 24 6.60 2.49 4.23
CA CYS A 24 7.70 3.06 3.45
C CYS A 24 8.51 1.93 2.79
N PRO A 25 8.70 1.93 1.46
CA PRO A 25 9.49 0.88 0.79
C PRO A 25 10.99 0.98 1.08
N GLY A 26 11.47 2.18 1.42
CA GLY A 26 12.88 2.41 1.71
C GLY A 26 13.35 1.88 3.06
N CYS A 27 12.47 1.80 4.06
CA CYS A 27 12.85 1.40 5.43
C CYS A 27 11.88 0.41 6.12
N TYR A 28 10.78 0.07 5.46
CA TYR A 28 9.67 -0.73 6.00
C TYR A 28 9.08 -0.21 7.32
N HIS A 29 9.27 1.08 7.62
CA HIS A 29 8.51 1.73 8.68
C HIS A 29 7.05 1.89 8.26
N ASP A 30 6.17 1.60 9.20
CA ASP A 30 4.74 1.80 9.08
C ASP A 30 4.39 3.28 9.18
N LEU A 31 3.80 3.82 8.11
CA LEU A 31 3.44 5.23 8.03
C LEU A 31 2.02 5.49 8.55
N GLY A 32 1.16 4.47 8.55
CA GLY A 32 -0.25 4.59 8.93
C GLY A 32 -1.06 5.31 7.85
N ASN A 33 -2.11 6.04 8.26
CA ASN A 33 -2.96 6.80 7.34
C ASN A 33 -2.41 8.20 7.10
N ILE A 34 -1.49 8.33 6.13
CA ILE A 34 -0.91 9.60 5.70
C ILE A 34 -1.61 10.21 4.47
N GLY A 35 -2.62 9.52 3.93
CA GLY A 35 -3.29 9.88 2.67
C GLY A 35 -2.49 9.53 1.41
N SER A 36 -3.11 9.74 0.25
CA SER A 36 -2.46 9.62 -1.05
C SER A 36 -1.73 10.91 -1.43
N GLY A 37 -0.65 10.80 -2.21
CA GLY A 37 0.14 11.91 -2.70
C GLY A 37 1.63 11.76 -2.39
N ARG A 38 2.37 12.87 -2.45
CA ARG A 38 3.80 12.89 -2.13
C ARG A 38 4.02 13.18 -0.66
N HIS A 39 4.84 12.35 -0.02
CA HIS A 39 5.20 12.46 1.39
C HIS A 39 6.70 12.26 1.58
N THR A 40 7.16 12.57 2.78
CA THR A 40 8.52 12.25 3.23
C THR A 40 8.42 11.26 4.37
N CYS A 41 9.15 10.14 4.28
CA CYS A 41 9.19 9.16 5.36
C CYS A 41 9.86 9.79 6.61
N PRO A 42 9.23 9.75 7.80
CA PRO A 42 9.80 10.35 9.00
C PRO A 42 11.03 9.60 9.53
N GLU A 43 11.18 8.31 9.24
CA GLU A 43 12.30 7.49 9.74
C GLU A 43 13.54 7.53 8.86
N CYS A 44 13.36 7.49 7.53
CA CYS A 44 14.49 7.44 6.60
C CYS A 44 14.61 8.64 5.67
N GLU A 45 13.75 9.66 5.85
CA GLU A 45 13.79 10.95 5.15
C GLU A 45 13.64 10.88 3.61
N ARG A 46 13.34 9.71 3.05
CA ARG A 46 13.11 9.53 1.61
C ARG A 46 11.77 10.10 1.19
N ALA A 47 11.75 10.73 0.01
CA ALA A 47 10.51 11.07 -0.67
C ALA A 47 9.81 9.79 -1.15
N ILE A 48 8.50 9.72 -0.93
CA ILE A 48 7.64 8.59 -1.30
C ILE A 48 6.38 9.13 -1.98
N GLU A 49 5.82 8.34 -2.89
CA GLU A 49 4.55 8.62 -3.56
C GLU A 49 3.56 7.51 -3.18
N CYS A 50 2.40 7.90 -2.66
CA CYS A 50 1.36 7.02 -2.15
C CYS A 50 0.13 7.12 -3.05
N GLU A 51 -0.27 6.01 -3.66
CA GLU A 51 -1.43 5.92 -4.56
C GLU A 51 -2.21 4.63 -4.32
N ILE A 52 -3.54 4.72 -4.34
CA ILE A 52 -4.42 3.56 -4.23
C ILE A 52 -4.55 2.97 -5.64
N ASP A 53 -3.94 1.81 -5.86
CA ASP A 53 -3.97 1.12 -7.14
C ASP A 53 -5.11 0.09 -7.19
N HIS A 54 -6.09 0.32 -8.08
CA HIS A 54 -7.20 -0.60 -8.33
C HIS A 54 -6.90 -1.48 -9.54
N GLN A 55 -6.41 -2.69 -9.27
CA GLN A 55 -6.08 -3.66 -10.32
C GLN A 55 -7.31 -4.46 -10.78
N PRO A 56 -7.42 -4.81 -12.07
CA PRO A 56 -8.51 -5.65 -12.58
C PRO A 56 -8.43 -7.06 -11.98
N VAL A 57 -9.57 -7.58 -11.50
CA VAL A 57 -9.68 -8.93 -10.92
C VAL A 57 -10.89 -9.68 -11.50
N CYS A 58 -10.72 -10.97 -11.78
CA CYS A 58 -11.83 -11.85 -12.16
C CYS A 58 -12.62 -12.26 -10.90
N VAL A 59 -13.94 -12.07 -10.92
CA VAL A 59 -14.84 -12.42 -9.80
C VAL A 59 -15.92 -13.37 -10.30
N THR A 60 -16.32 -14.33 -9.45
CA THR A 60 -17.45 -15.23 -9.66
C THR A 60 -18.27 -15.28 -8.37
N SER A 61 -19.60 -15.19 -8.50
CA SER A 61 -20.55 -15.28 -7.38
C SER A 61 -21.59 -16.36 -7.66
N LEU A 62 -22.17 -16.92 -6.60
CA LEU A 62 -23.37 -17.76 -6.71
C LEU A 62 -24.54 -16.89 -7.21
N VAL A 63 -25.42 -17.49 -8.01
CA VAL A 63 -26.70 -16.88 -8.40
C VAL A 63 -27.75 -17.54 -7.52
N ASP A 64 -28.52 -16.75 -6.77
CA ASP A 64 -29.64 -17.29 -6.00
C ASP A 64 -30.63 -17.92 -6.98
N ALA A 65 -31.09 -19.15 -6.69
CA ALA A 65 -32.11 -19.80 -7.48
C ALA A 65 -33.40 -18.99 -7.31
N GLU A 66 -33.93 -18.46 -8.41
CA GLU A 66 -35.24 -17.80 -8.42
C GLU A 66 -36.25 -18.78 -7.77
N GLU A 67 -36.87 -18.37 -6.66
CA GLU A 67 -37.95 -19.15 -6.05
C GLU A 67 -39.09 -19.23 -7.10
N GLU A 68 -39.23 -20.37 -7.76
CA GLU A 68 -40.38 -20.64 -8.63
C GLU A 68 -41.66 -20.62 -7.76
N GLU A 69 -42.49 -19.57 -7.95
CA GLU A 69 -43.87 -19.46 -7.42
C GLU A 69 -44.80 -20.56 -7.96
#